data_AF-A0A226DFP1-F1
#
_entry.id   AF-A0A226DFP1-F1
#
_cell.length_a   1.000
_cell.length_b   1.000
_cell.length_c   1.000
_cell.angle_alpha   90.00
_cell.angle_beta   90.00
_cell.angle_gamma   90.00
#
_symmetry.space_group_name_H-M   'P 1'
#
loop_
_entity.id
_entity.type
_entity.pdbx_description
1 polymer ?
#
loop_
_entity_poly.entity_id
_entity_poly.type
_entity_poly.pdbx_seq_one_letter_code
_entity_poly.pdbx_strand_id
1 'polypeptide(L)'
;MGQCPSKSLDSIKTLDYPGKKFYLSHRNKIDTVADVIITKEGEGGAGGGAENNATRQPSSRSSFKGSGGGKKVAIAMGLKLYHISDSPPCLAVRMALAYLGLQVELVDIDFLKAEQASELYKKKNPQGEVPLLDDNGFLLSESVAILQYLAEKYKVDEKFYPSADPQARAVINHRLSFHLSTYYKAMADYVLLPICYAYTRSEPNLKKVNHALTVFQELLGRQDGNYAAGADLTIADLPLFVGTLLLQVIDFDLSPYPGVKSWYAAIQSGHPDLYAIAEKGLAELKEFEKNPPDLSQISHPIHPTDRKKQPDPEVTDKPEVTEMMPPPQPEVVEATPVVVQPAEIEPSSETIEPAPE
;
A
#
# COMPACT_ATOMS: atom_id res chain seq x y z
N MET A 1 -34.41 -11.99 -50.70
CA MET A 1 -33.48 -11.24 -51.56
C MET A 1 -33.21 -9.91 -50.86
N GLY A 2 -32.02 -9.51 -50.43
CA GLY A 2 -30.66 -10.04 -50.59
C GLY A 2 -29.80 -9.64 -49.39
N GLN A 3 -28.63 -10.26 -49.32
CA GLN A 3 -27.73 -10.38 -48.18
C GLN A 3 -26.90 -9.12 -47.89
N CYS A 4 -26.50 -9.03 -46.62
CA CYS A 4 -25.41 -8.21 -46.10
C CYS A 4 -24.05 -8.83 -46.48
N PRO A 5 -23.07 -8.06 -47.00
CA PRO A 5 -21.73 -8.60 -47.27
C PRO A 5 -20.78 -8.38 -46.09
N SER A 6 -20.20 -9.48 -45.63
CA SER A 6 -19.01 -9.59 -44.79
C SER A 6 -17.73 -9.29 -45.59
N LYS A 7 -16.78 -8.57 -44.97
CA LYS A 7 -15.33 -8.57 -45.31
C LYS A 7 -14.54 -8.33 -44.01
N SER A 8 -14.02 -9.40 -43.41
CA SER A 8 -12.62 -9.87 -43.45
C SER A 8 -11.65 -9.00 -42.65
N LEU A 9 -11.41 -9.40 -41.40
CA LEU A 9 -10.26 -9.01 -40.57
C LEU A 9 -9.02 -9.75 -41.09
N ASP A 10 -8.26 -9.12 -41.97
CA ASP A 10 -6.91 -9.57 -42.32
C ASP A 10 -5.99 -8.35 -42.46
N SER A 11 -5.19 -8.10 -41.43
CA SER A 11 -3.82 -7.54 -41.47
C SER A 11 -3.42 -6.94 -40.12
N ILE A 12 -3.34 -7.76 -39.06
CA ILE A 12 -2.49 -7.40 -37.93
C ILE A 12 -1.05 -7.67 -38.37
N LYS A 13 -0.37 -6.62 -38.83
CA LYS A 13 1.09 -6.65 -38.99
C LYS A 13 1.70 -6.73 -37.59
N THR A 14 2.29 -7.88 -37.26
CA THR A 14 3.21 -8.04 -36.15
C THR A 14 4.40 -7.08 -36.35
N LEU A 15 4.56 -6.13 -35.44
CA LEU A 15 5.74 -5.28 -35.35
C LEU A 15 6.63 -5.84 -34.25
N ASP A 16 7.62 -6.60 -34.69
CA ASP A 16 8.81 -6.97 -33.93
C ASP A 16 9.67 -5.71 -33.75
N TYR A 17 10.01 -5.34 -32.52
CA TYR A 17 10.89 -4.20 -32.23
C TYR A 17 12.11 -4.64 -31.41
N PRO A 18 13.29 -4.70 -32.03
CA PRO A 18 14.55 -4.79 -31.32
C PRO A 18 15.05 -3.37 -30.97
N GLY A 19 15.63 -3.22 -29.78
CA GLY A 19 16.63 -2.21 -29.52
C GLY A 19 16.14 -0.86 -28.95
N LYS A 20 16.69 -0.55 -27.77
CA LYS A 20 16.61 0.69 -26.99
C LYS A 20 16.62 1.99 -27.81
N LYS A 21 15.68 2.90 -27.52
CA LYS A 21 15.90 4.35 -27.43
C LYS A 21 14.96 4.94 -26.36
N PHE A 22 15.54 5.43 -25.26
CA PHE A 22 14.84 6.25 -24.28
C PHE A 22 14.64 7.66 -24.83
N TYR A 23 13.42 8.19 -24.73
CA TYR A 23 13.15 9.62 -24.87
C TYR A 23 12.11 10.06 -23.83
N LEU A 24 12.57 10.93 -22.92
CA LEU A 24 11.74 11.94 -22.27
C LEU A 24 11.25 12.96 -23.32
N SER A 25 10.19 13.67 -22.94
CA SER A 25 9.41 14.66 -23.68
C SER A 25 8.36 14.04 -24.61
N HIS A 26 7.09 14.24 -24.23
CA HIS A 26 5.89 14.50 -25.04
C HIS A 26 4.64 14.19 -24.17
N ARG A 27 4.51 14.82 -22.99
CA ARG A 27 3.21 14.96 -22.31
C ARG A 27 2.40 16.09 -22.96
N ASN A 28 2.11 15.92 -24.25
CA ASN A 28 1.13 16.69 -25.00
C ASN A 28 0.73 15.89 -26.23
N LYS A 29 -0.14 14.90 -26.03
CA LYS A 29 -1.25 14.53 -26.91
C LYS A 29 -2.13 13.56 -26.13
N ILE A 30 -3.39 13.97 -25.98
CA ILE A 30 -4.48 13.14 -25.49
C ILE A 30 -4.67 12.03 -26.52
N ASP A 31 -4.24 10.82 -26.18
CA ASP A 31 -4.78 9.58 -26.72
C ASP A 31 -5.13 8.71 -25.52
N THR A 32 -6.40 8.82 -25.10
CA THR A 32 -7.00 7.94 -24.10
C THR A 32 -6.98 6.51 -24.64
N VAL A 33 -6.04 5.70 -24.17
CA VAL A 33 -6.19 4.24 -24.17
C VAL A 33 -6.09 3.84 -22.72
N ALA A 34 -7.24 3.50 -22.14
CA ALA A 34 -7.31 2.94 -20.80
C ALA A 34 -6.44 1.68 -20.77
N ASP A 35 -5.37 1.71 -19.97
CA ASP A 35 -4.62 0.50 -19.62
C ASP A 35 -5.53 -0.35 -18.72
N VAL A 36 -6.35 -1.19 -19.35
CA VAL A 36 -7.07 -2.26 -18.64
C VAL A 36 -6.00 -3.25 -18.17
N ILE A 37 -5.92 -3.47 -16.85
CA ILE A 37 -5.13 -4.57 -16.31
C ILE A 37 -5.77 -5.88 -16.78
N ILE A 38 -5.28 -6.45 -17.88
CA ILE A 38 -5.64 -7.79 -18.35
C ILE A 38 -4.55 -8.74 -17.89
N THR A 39 -4.83 -9.56 -16.88
CA THR A 39 -4.00 -10.74 -16.57
C THR A 39 -4.29 -11.80 -17.64
N LYS A 40 -3.24 -12.22 -18.38
CA LYS A 40 -3.32 -13.23 -19.44
C LYS A 40 -4.06 -14.50 -18.99
N GLU A 41 -5.16 -14.84 -19.68
CA GLU A 41 -5.65 -16.22 -19.73
C GLU A 41 -4.71 -17.05 -20.63
N GLY A 42 -4.37 -18.25 -20.17
CA GLY A 42 -3.49 -19.17 -20.91
C GLY A 42 -4.19 -19.73 -22.15
N GLU A 43 -3.65 -19.42 -23.33
CA GLU A 43 -4.04 -20.10 -24.56
C GLU A 43 -3.41 -21.49 -24.62
N GLY A 44 -4.23 -22.51 -24.36
CA GLY A 44 -4.00 -23.89 -24.77
C GLY A 44 -4.77 -24.18 -26.06
N GLY A 45 -4.09 -24.77 -27.05
CA GLY A 45 -4.68 -25.31 -28.29
C GLY A 45 -3.65 -25.35 -29.42
N ALA A 46 -2.83 -26.39 -29.56
CA ALA A 46 -3.10 -27.70 -30.19
C ALA A 46 -2.95 -27.71 -31.73
N GLY A 47 -2.00 -28.52 -32.23
CA GLY A 47 -2.13 -29.22 -33.51
C GLY A 47 -0.86 -29.42 -34.34
N GLY A 48 -0.33 -30.66 -34.38
CA GLY A 48 0.25 -31.23 -35.62
C GLY A 48 1.49 -32.15 -35.51
N GLY A 49 1.28 -33.48 -35.67
CA GLY A 49 2.24 -34.46 -36.24
C GLY A 49 3.12 -35.24 -35.23
N ALA A 50 2.72 -36.43 -34.78
CA ALA A 50 2.91 -37.77 -35.40
C ALA A 50 4.28 -38.42 -35.12
N GLU A 51 4.31 -39.49 -34.29
CA GLU A 51 4.72 -40.86 -34.68
C GLU A 51 4.84 -41.85 -33.49
N ASN A 52 4.34 -43.06 -33.77
CA ASN A 52 4.32 -44.38 -33.14
C ASN A 52 5.36 -44.75 -32.04
N ASN A 53 4.95 -45.48 -30.98
CA ASN A 53 5.03 -46.97 -30.92
C ASN A 53 4.58 -47.60 -29.57
N ALA A 54 3.64 -48.55 -29.66
CA ALA A 54 3.38 -49.79 -28.92
C ALA A 54 3.43 -49.97 -27.36
N THR A 55 2.33 -50.59 -26.89
CA THR A 55 2.17 -51.65 -25.84
C THR A 55 2.14 -51.33 -24.33
N ARG A 56 0.92 -51.33 -23.74
CA ARG A 56 0.38 -52.30 -22.72
C ARG A 56 -0.80 -51.68 -21.93
N GLN A 57 -1.89 -52.45 -21.77
CA GLN A 57 -3.02 -52.23 -20.84
C GLN A 57 -2.84 -53.07 -19.55
N PRO A 58 -3.73 -53.01 -18.54
CA PRO A 58 -4.30 -51.84 -17.86
C PRO A 58 -4.22 -51.98 -16.31
N SER A 59 -4.21 -50.89 -15.54
CA SER A 59 -4.63 -50.96 -14.14
C SER A 59 -5.23 -49.65 -13.61
N SER A 60 -6.43 -49.83 -13.02
CA SER A 60 -7.11 -49.00 -12.02
C SER A 60 -7.20 -47.49 -12.24
N ARG A 61 -8.42 -47.06 -12.58
CA ARG A 61 -8.98 -45.71 -12.38
C ARG A 61 -8.70 -45.21 -10.95
N SER A 62 -7.96 -44.12 -10.85
CA SER A 62 -8.08 -43.15 -9.76
C SER A 62 -8.42 -41.81 -10.38
N SER A 63 -9.64 -41.35 -10.11
CA SER A 63 -10.21 -40.10 -10.58
C SER A 63 -9.47 -38.90 -9.99
N PHE A 64 -8.48 -38.39 -10.72
CA PHE A 64 -7.89 -37.08 -10.50
C PHE A 64 -8.93 -36.01 -10.90
N LYS A 65 -9.67 -35.48 -9.92
CA LYS A 65 -10.42 -34.23 -10.08
C LYS A 65 -9.40 -33.10 -10.10
N GLY A 66 -9.03 -32.66 -11.29
CA GLY A 66 -8.32 -31.40 -11.47
C GLY A 66 -9.21 -30.26 -10.97
N SER A 67 -8.84 -29.68 -9.83
CA SER A 67 -9.43 -28.44 -9.31
C SER A 67 -8.89 -27.26 -10.12
N GLY A 68 -9.39 -27.10 -11.34
CA GLY A 68 -9.23 -25.87 -12.13
C GLY A 68 -10.15 -24.80 -11.58
N GLY A 69 -9.78 -24.19 -10.45
CA GLY A 69 -10.45 -23.02 -9.92
C GLY A 69 -10.10 -21.80 -10.76
N GLY A 70 -10.82 -21.56 -11.86
CA GLY A 70 -10.78 -20.28 -12.53
C GLY A 70 -11.22 -19.19 -11.54
N LYS A 71 -10.33 -18.25 -11.24
CA LYS A 71 -10.69 -17.07 -10.44
C LYS A 71 -11.85 -16.37 -11.15
N LYS A 72 -13.01 -16.28 -10.50
CA LYS A 72 -14.14 -15.51 -11.04
C LYS A 72 -13.71 -14.05 -11.14
N VAL A 73 -13.67 -13.51 -12.35
CA VAL A 73 -13.46 -12.09 -12.59
C VAL A 73 -14.74 -11.36 -12.19
N ALA A 74 -14.69 -10.59 -11.10
CA ALA A 74 -15.78 -9.70 -10.73
C ALA A 74 -15.69 -8.43 -11.60
N ILE A 75 -16.66 -8.23 -12.49
CA ILE A 75 -16.72 -7.03 -13.33
C ILE A 75 -17.32 -5.90 -12.49
N ALA A 76 -16.45 -5.07 -11.90
CA ALA A 76 -16.84 -3.81 -11.30
C ALA A 76 -16.95 -2.75 -12.42
N MET A 77 -18.15 -2.55 -12.97
CA MET A 77 -18.39 -1.45 -13.90
C MET A 77 -18.23 -0.12 -13.14
N GLY A 78 -17.46 0.83 -13.72
CA GLY A 78 -17.37 2.20 -13.21
C GLY A 78 -16.35 2.46 -12.10
N LEU A 79 -15.47 1.50 -11.78
CA LEU A 79 -14.41 1.70 -10.80
C LEU A 79 -13.26 2.52 -11.39
N LYS A 80 -12.87 3.62 -10.75
CA LYS A 80 -11.71 4.44 -11.14
C LYS A 80 -10.73 4.59 -9.98
N LEU A 81 -9.46 4.72 -10.32
CA LEU A 81 -8.39 5.05 -9.38
C LEU A 81 -7.61 6.24 -9.91
N TYR A 82 -7.71 7.38 -9.22
CA TYR A 82 -6.83 8.52 -9.45
C TYR A 82 -5.49 8.23 -8.80
N HIS A 83 -4.42 8.17 -9.58
CA HIS A 83 -3.13 7.68 -9.09
C HIS A 83 -1.93 8.37 -9.75
N ILE A 84 -0.76 8.13 -9.15
CA ILE A 84 0.55 8.42 -9.73
C ILE A 84 1.28 7.07 -9.88
N SER A 85 2.05 6.89 -10.96
CA SER A 85 2.67 5.62 -11.34
C SER A 85 3.68 5.08 -10.32
N ASP A 86 4.49 5.95 -9.73
CA ASP A 86 5.59 5.65 -8.81
C ASP A 86 5.22 5.77 -7.32
N SER A 87 4.03 6.29 -7.02
CA SER A 87 3.55 6.51 -5.65
C SER A 87 3.34 5.17 -4.90
N PRO A 88 4.06 4.91 -3.79
CA PRO A 88 3.91 3.64 -3.06
C PRO A 88 2.47 3.36 -2.59
N PRO A 89 1.72 4.31 -1.99
CA PRO A 89 0.31 4.10 -1.67
C PRO A 89 -0.55 3.72 -2.88
N CYS A 90 -0.28 4.31 -4.05
CA CYS A 90 -0.98 3.95 -5.30
C CYS A 90 -0.63 2.54 -5.76
N LEU A 91 0.65 2.16 -5.70
CA LEU A 91 1.12 0.83 -6.05
C LEU A 91 0.44 -0.24 -5.18
N ALA A 92 0.34 -0.03 -3.86
CA ALA A 92 -0.34 -0.97 -2.97
C ALA A 92 -1.81 -1.19 -3.36
N VAL A 93 -2.55 -0.12 -3.67
CA VAL A 93 -3.95 -0.23 -4.12
C VAL A 93 -4.06 -0.93 -5.47
N ARG A 94 -3.16 -0.62 -6.43
CA ARG A 94 -3.12 -1.29 -7.74
C ARG A 94 -2.81 -2.78 -7.61
N MET A 95 -1.92 -3.17 -6.71
CA MET A 95 -1.66 -4.58 -6.39
C MET A 95 -2.91 -5.25 -5.80
N ALA A 96 -3.67 -4.59 -4.92
CA ALA A 96 -4.90 -5.16 -4.39
C ALA A 96 -5.98 -5.34 -5.47
N LEU A 97 -6.16 -4.35 -6.34
CA LEU A 97 -7.08 -4.42 -7.48
C LEU A 97 -6.72 -5.60 -8.40
N ALA A 98 -5.44 -5.79 -8.70
CA ALA A 98 -4.95 -6.92 -9.49
C ALA A 98 -5.17 -8.27 -8.78
N TYR A 99 -4.86 -8.36 -7.48
CA TYR A 99 -5.06 -9.57 -6.68
C TYR A 99 -6.54 -10.00 -6.67
N LEU A 100 -7.45 -9.04 -6.54
CA LEU A 100 -8.90 -9.25 -6.56
C LEU A 100 -9.46 -9.46 -7.97
N GLY A 101 -8.65 -9.31 -9.03
CA GLY A 101 -9.08 -9.45 -10.41
C GLY A 101 -10.09 -8.38 -10.85
N LEU A 102 -10.00 -7.17 -10.28
CA LEU A 102 -10.93 -6.07 -10.56
C LEU A 102 -10.45 -5.25 -11.75
N GLN A 103 -11.36 -5.02 -12.70
CA GLN A 103 -11.13 -4.06 -13.78
C GLN A 103 -11.32 -2.64 -13.22
N VAL A 104 -10.35 -1.77 -13.49
CA VAL A 104 -10.30 -0.40 -12.98
C VAL A 104 -9.85 0.55 -14.10
N GLU A 105 -10.49 1.70 -14.19
CA GLU A 105 -9.98 2.82 -14.98
C GLU A 105 -8.90 3.54 -14.17
N LEU A 106 -7.67 3.50 -14.66
CA LEU A 106 -6.57 4.27 -14.09
C LEU A 106 -6.61 5.70 -14.62
N VAL A 107 -6.73 6.68 -13.71
CA VAL A 107 -6.72 8.11 -14.03
C VAL A 107 -5.41 8.70 -13.54
N ASP A 108 -4.49 8.99 -14.46
CA ASP A 108 -3.20 9.59 -14.12
C ASP A 108 -3.38 11.01 -13.59
N ILE A 109 -2.72 11.29 -12.46
CA ILE A 109 -2.60 12.62 -11.86
C ILE A 109 -1.21 13.18 -12.17
N ASP A 110 -1.14 14.35 -12.81
CA ASP A 110 0.14 15.01 -13.10
C ASP A 110 0.68 15.72 -11.85
N PHE A 111 1.53 15.00 -11.10
CA PHE A 111 2.17 15.51 -9.89
C PHE A 111 3.01 16.76 -10.15
N LEU A 112 3.72 16.83 -11.28
CA LEU A 112 4.60 17.96 -11.62
C LEU A 112 3.82 19.25 -11.87
N LYS A 113 2.56 19.12 -12.29
CA LYS A 113 1.61 20.25 -12.42
C LYS A 113 0.80 20.51 -11.17
N ALA A 114 1.08 19.78 -10.08
CA ALA A 114 0.31 19.83 -8.84
C ALA A 114 -1.20 19.63 -9.05
N GLU A 115 -1.61 18.74 -9.97
CA GLU A 115 -3.02 18.51 -10.27
C GLU A 115 -3.82 18.07 -9.04
N GLN A 116 -3.20 17.29 -8.14
CA GLN A 116 -3.77 16.89 -6.86
C GLN A 116 -4.05 18.08 -5.92
N ALA A 117 -3.34 19.20 -6.09
CA ALA A 117 -3.54 20.41 -5.30
C ALA A 117 -4.60 21.35 -5.90
N SER A 118 -5.08 21.07 -7.12
CA SER A 118 -6.07 21.89 -7.82
C SER A 118 -7.43 21.89 -7.11
N GLU A 119 -8.17 22.99 -7.24
CA GLU A 119 -9.53 23.10 -6.70
C GLU A 119 -10.48 22.04 -7.28
N LEU A 120 -10.27 21.64 -8.54
CA LEU A 120 -11.06 20.59 -9.18
C LEU A 120 -10.83 19.22 -8.54
N TYR A 121 -9.58 18.88 -8.21
CA TYR A 121 -9.27 17.64 -7.52
C TYR A 121 -9.69 17.69 -6.05
N LYS A 122 -9.48 18.82 -5.36
CA LYS A 122 -9.86 19.00 -3.96
C LYS A 122 -11.36 18.93 -3.70
N LYS A 123 -12.19 19.24 -4.70
CA LYS A 123 -13.64 18.97 -4.66
C LYS A 123 -13.96 17.47 -4.53
N LYS A 124 -13.06 16.59 -4.98
CA LYS A 124 -13.19 15.13 -4.85
C LYS A 124 -12.50 14.61 -3.60
N ASN A 125 -11.26 15.04 -3.35
CA ASN A 125 -10.48 14.71 -2.15
C ASN A 125 -9.93 15.98 -1.49
N PRO A 126 -10.52 16.47 -0.39
CA PRO A 126 -10.09 17.72 0.25
C PRO A 126 -8.66 17.65 0.81
N GLN A 127 -8.10 16.46 1.06
CA GLN A 127 -6.69 16.30 1.45
C GLN A 127 -5.72 16.67 0.31
N GLY A 128 -6.16 16.58 -0.95
CA GLY A 128 -5.32 16.85 -2.11
C GLY A 128 -4.23 15.78 -2.32
N GLU A 129 -4.50 14.55 -1.91
CA GLU A 129 -3.56 13.41 -1.94
C GLU A 129 -4.04 12.32 -2.90
N VAL A 130 -3.12 11.43 -3.27
CA VAL A 130 -3.38 10.19 -4.02
C VAL A 130 -2.98 8.96 -3.18
N PRO A 131 -3.60 7.79 -3.39
CA PRO A 131 -4.68 7.51 -4.33
C PRO A 131 -6.05 8.04 -3.89
N LEU A 132 -6.97 8.17 -4.85
CA LEU A 132 -8.40 8.35 -4.62
C LEU A 132 -9.16 7.28 -5.42
N LEU A 133 -9.98 6.48 -4.74
CA LEU A 133 -10.89 5.55 -5.38
C LEU A 133 -12.22 6.27 -5.68
N ASP A 134 -12.76 6.04 -6.87
CA ASP A 134 -14.13 6.39 -7.25
C ASP A 134 -14.85 5.11 -7.66
N ASP A 135 -15.73 4.64 -6.79
CA ASP A 135 -16.57 3.47 -7.03
C ASP A 135 -17.99 3.95 -7.31
N ASN A 136 -18.27 4.26 -8.58
CA ASN A 136 -19.59 4.71 -9.04
C ASN A 136 -20.10 5.95 -8.28
N GLY A 137 -19.23 6.93 -8.04
CA GLY A 137 -19.53 8.16 -7.31
C GLY A 137 -19.28 8.08 -5.80
N PHE A 138 -18.98 6.90 -5.26
CA PHE A 138 -18.43 6.78 -3.90
C PHE A 138 -16.93 7.08 -3.93
N LEU A 139 -16.56 8.24 -3.38
CA LEU A 139 -15.18 8.71 -3.31
C LEU A 139 -14.54 8.30 -1.99
N LEU A 140 -13.40 7.62 -2.04
CA LEU A 140 -12.64 7.18 -0.86
C LEU A 140 -11.15 7.43 -1.04
N SER A 141 -10.58 8.31 -0.22
CA SER A 141 -9.13 8.52 -0.06
C SER A 141 -8.58 7.58 1.04
N GLU A 142 -7.29 7.71 1.38
CA GLU A 142 -6.54 6.84 2.28
C GLU A 142 -6.32 5.42 1.74
N SER A 143 -5.10 5.13 1.30
CA SER A 143 -4.78 3.85 0.65
C SER A 143 -5.15 2.63 1.50
N VAL A 144 -4.90 2.66 2.81
CA VAL A 144 -5.26 1.57 3.72
C VAL A 144 -6.78 1.40 3.85
N ALA A 145 -7.54 2.49 3.89
CA ALA A 145 -9.00 2.42 3.90
C ALA A 145 -9.54 1.86 2.58
N ILE A 146 -8.94 2.25 1.45
CA ILE A 146 -9.25 1.69 0.13
C ILE A 146 -8.96 0.18 0.10
N LEU A 147 -7.81 -0.28 0.64
CA LEU A 147 -7.49 -1.71 0.71
C LEU A 147 -8.53 -2.51 1.49
N GLN A 148 -8.94 -2.01 2.66
CA GLN A 148 -9.98 -2.63 3.49
C GLN A 148 -11.33 -2.65 2.75
N TYR A 149 -11.73 -1.52 2.15
CA TYR A 149 -12.97 -1.39 1.40
C TYR A 149 -13.05 -2.38 0.23
N LEU A 150 -11.99 -2.45 -0.60
CA LEU A 150 -11.96 -3.34 -1.75
C LEU A 150 -12.07 -4.81 -1.30
N ALA A 151 -11.31 -5.21 -0.27
CA ALA A 151 -11.36 -6.57 0.23
C ALA A 151 -12.74 -6.92 0.82
N GLU A 152 -13.35 -6.01 1.59
CA GLU A 152 -14.67 -6.22 2.21
C GLU A 152 -15.84 -6.19 1.22
N LYS A 153 -15.78 -5.31 0.21
CA LYS A 153 -16.87 -5.15 -0.75
C LYS A 153 -16.94 -6.33 -1.72
N TYR A 154 -15.79 -6.73 -2.26
CA TYR A 154 -15.75 -7.73 -3.33
C TYR A 154 -15.57 -9.16 -2.81
N LYS A 155 -15.02 -9.36 -1.60
CA LYS A 155 -14.91 -10.66 -0.90
C LYS A 155 -14.45 -11.83 -1.78
N VAL A 156 -13.45 -11.58 -2.62
CA VAL A 156 -12.94 -12.57 -3.57
C VAL A 156 -12.15 -13.67 -2.86
N ASP A 157 -11.45 -13.33 -1.77
CA ASP A 157 -10.67 -14.26 -0.95
C ASP A 157 -10.78 -13.88 0.55
N GLU A 158 -11.37 -14.76 1.37
CA GLU A 158 -11.48 -14.54 2.82
C GLU A 158 -10.13 -14.62 3.53
N LYS A 159 -9.08 -15.20 2.95
CA LYS A 159 -7.74 -15.19 3.54
C LYS A 159 -7.09 -13.81 3.45
N PHE A 160 -7.44 -13.05 2.40
CA PHE A 160 -6.83 -11.76 2.12
C PHE A 160 -7.25 -10.68 3.13
N TYR A 161 -8.49 -10.76 3.63
CA TYR A 161 -8.99 -9.95 4.74
C TYR A 161 -10.20 -10.62 5.47
N PRO A 162 -9.96 -11.57 6.39
CA PRO A 162 -10.97 -12.46 6.96
C PRO A 162 -12.03 -11.70 7.74
N SER A 163 -13.31 -11.96 7.46
CA SER A 163 -14.44 -11.33 8.15
C SER A 163 -14.96 -12.13 9.36
N ALA A 164 -14.77 -13.45 9.36
CA ALA A 164 -15.26 -14.35 10.39
C ALA A 164 -14.32 -14.50 11.61
N ASP A 165 -13.03 -14.15 11.45
CA ASP A 165 -12.03 -14.25 12.52
C ASP A 165 -11.56 -12.84 12.95
N PRO A 166 -12.09 -12.32 14.07
CA PRO A 166 -11.72 -10.98 14.55
C PRO A 166 -10.26 -10.90 15.01
N GLN A 167 -9.64 -12.00 15.45
CA GLN A 167 -8.25 -12.00 15.90
C GLN A 167 -7.29 -11.92 14.70
N ALA A 168 -7.52 -12.75 13.68
CA ALA A 168 -6.75 -12.67 12.43
C ALA A 168 -6.89 -11.28 11.77
N ARG A 169 -8.12 -10.74 11.72
CA ARG A 169 -8.38 -9.39 11.24
C ARG A 169 -7.66 -8.31 12.06
N ALA A 170 -7.62 -8.45 13.39
CA ALA A 170 -6.91 -7.52 14.26
C ALA A 170 -5.40 -7.52 14.02
N VAL A 171 -4.79 -8.68 13.74
CA VAL A 171 -3.36 -8.75 13.37
C VAL A 171 -3.11 -8.00 12.06
N ILE A 172 -3.95 -8.18 11.04
CA ILE A 172 -3.84 -7.45 9.76
C ILE A 172 -3.99 -5.94 10.00
N ASN A 173 -5.00 -5.51 10.76
CA ASN A 173 -5.22 -4.09 11.06
C ASN A 173 -4.09 -3.47 11.88
N HIS A 174 -3.47 -4.24 12.77
CA HIS A 174 -2.24 -3.83 13.44
C HIS A 174 -1.12 -3.59 12.42
N ARG A 175 -0.87 -4.51 11.47
CA ARG A 175 0.19 -4.35 10.47
C ARG A 175 -0.05 -3.15 9.56
N LEU A 176 -1.30 -2.90 9.18
CA LEU A 176 -1.71 -1.70 8.44
C LEU A 176 -1.44 -0.41 9.24
N SER A 177 -1.80 -0.40 10.53
CA SER A 177 -1.52 0.73 11.42
C SER A 177 -0.02 0.95 11.64
N PHE A 178 0.75 -0.14 11.79
CA PHE A 178 2.20 -0.11 11.91
C PHE A 178 2.85 0.44 10.63
N HIS A 179 2.33 0.06 9.46
CA HIS A 179 2.78 0.61 8.18
C HIS A 179 2.63 2.13 8.15
N LEU A 180 1.43 2.66 8.41
CA LEU A 180 1.16 4.09 8.35
C LEU A 180 1.96 4.90 9.39
N SER A 181 1.94 4.44 10.65
CA SER A 181 2.48 5.21 11.77
C SER A 181 4.00 5.13 11.92
N THR A 182 4.61 4.03 11.48
CA THR A 182 6.00 3.71 11.79
C THR A 182 6.80 3.37 10.54
N TYR A 183 6.40 2.32 9.82
CA TYR A 183 7.23 1.70 8.79
C TYR A 183 7.38 2.57 7.54
N TYR A 184 6.26 2.99 6.92
CA TYR A 184 6.30 3.82 5.74
C TYR A 184 6.93 5.19 6.01
N LYS A 185 6.58 5.80 7.15
CA LYS A 185 7.10 7.11 7.54
C LYS A 185 8.63 7.11 7.61
N ALA A 186 9.22 6.09 8.25
CA ALA A 186 10.67 5.97 8.35
C ALA A 186 11.34 5.83 6.97
N MET A 187 10.74 5.02 6.08
CA MET A 187 11.29 4.72 4.75
C MET A 187 11.14 5.93 3.83
N ALA A 188 9.97 6.59 3.83
CA ALA A 188 9.70 7.79 3.07
C ALA A 188 10.60 8.96 3.50
N ASP A 189 10.79 9.17 4.80
CA ASP A 189 11.67 10.22 5.33
C ASP A 189 13.15 10.02 4.93
N TYR A 190 13.58 8.77 4.76
CA TYR A 190 14.97 8.43 4.44
C TYR A 190 15.23 8.28 2.94
N VAL A 191 14.21 7.94 2.15
CA VAL A 191 14.35 7.68 0.71
C VAL A 191 13.65 8.75 -0.12
N LEU A 192 12.35 8.91 0.05
CA LEU A 192 11.51 9.73 -0.83
C LEU A 192 11.72 11.23 -0.61
N LEU A 193 11.83 11.68 0.65
CA LEU A 193 12.08 13.09 0.93
C LEU A 193 13.41 13.61 0.34
N PRO A 194 14.52 12.87 0.43
CA PRO A 194 15.74 13.22 -0.29
C PRO A 194 15.58 13.27 -1.81
N ILE A 195 14.89 12.29 -2.41
CA ILE A 195 14.70 12.23 -3.87
C ILE A 195 13.84 13.39 -4.37
N CYS A 196 12.66 13.57 -3.78
CA CYS A 196 11.66 14.49 -4.31
C CYS A 196 11.89 15.93 -3.85
N TYR A 197 12.39 16.11 -2.62
CA TYR A 197 12.43 17.44 -1.99
C TYR A 197 13.85 17.85 -1.61
N ALA A 198 14.89 17.14 -2.02
CA ALA A 198 16.29 17.45 -1.72
C ALA A 198 16.62 17.57 -0.22
N TYR A 199 15.87 16.87 0.64
CA TYR A 199 16.28 16.68 2.04
C TYR A 199 17.56 15.86 2.14
N THR A 200 18.30 16.02 3.23
CA THR A 200 19.49 15.20 3.48
C THR A 200 19.09 13.84 4.07
N ARG A 201 19.77 12.78 3.60
CA ARG A 201 19.77 11.49 4.30
C ARG A 201 20.53 11.65 5.60
N SER A 202 19.80 11.70 6.71
CA SER A 202 20.34 11.99 8.03
C SER A 202 20.47 10.73 8.89
N GLU A 203 21.44 10.71 9.80
CA GLU A 203 21.60 9.60 10.73
C GLU A 203 20.38 9.37 11.64
N PRO A 204 19.68 10.41 12.13
CA PRO A 204 18.41 10.22 12.84
C PRO A 204 17.35 9.47 12.01
N ASN A 205 17.23 9.76 10.72
CA ASN A 205 16.28 9.04 9.86
C ASN A 205 16.73 7.60 9.58
N LEU A 206 18.04 7.36 9.42
CA LEU A 206 18.59 6.00 9.31
C LEU A 206 18.30 5.16 10.58
N LYS A 207 18.42 5.76 11.77
CA LYS A 207 18.07 5.09 13.04
C LYS A 207 16.58 4.68 13.07
N LYS A 208 15.68 5.52 12.54
CA LYS A 208 14.25 5.18 12.43
C LYS A 208 14.00 4.05 11.44
N VAL A 209 14.68 4.04 10.28
CA VAL A 209 14.61 2.93 9.31
C VAL A 209 15.04 1.63 9.96
N ASN A 210 16.21 1.62 10.62
CA ASN A 210 16.71 0.43 11.31
C ASN A 210 15.76 -0.03 12.42
N HIS A 211 15.21 0.89 13.21
CA HIS A 211 14.22 0.55 14.24
C HIS A 211 12.97 -0.10 13.63
N ALA A 212 12.40 0.49 12.57
CA ALA A 212 11.22 -0.04 11.89
C ALA A 212 11.48 -1.45 11.29
N LEU A 213 12.66 -1.67 10.72
CA LEU A 213 13.06 -2.97 10.18
C LEU A 213 13.27 -4.01 11.30
N THR A 214 13.89 -3.64 12.41
CA THR A 214 14.05 -4.52 13.58
C THR A 214 12.69 -4.93 14.14
N VAL A 215 11.78 -3.97 14.34
CA VAL A 215 10.42 -4.26 14.82
C VAL A 215 9.69 -5.17 13.85
N PHE A 216 9.75 -4.89 12.54
CA PHE A 216 9.08 -5.74 11.56
C PHE A 216 9.65 -7.16 11.50
N GLN A 217 10.97 -7.31 11.60
CA GLN A 217 11.61 -8.61 11.73
C GLN A 217 11.14 -9.38 12.98
N GLU A 218 11.02 -8.71 14.12
CA GLU A 218 10.47 -9.33 15.33
C GLU A 218 9.00 -9.75 15.15
N LEU A 219 8.18 -8.91 14.49
CA LEU A 219 6.78 -9.25 14.21
C LEU A 219 6.67 -10.48 13.30
N LEU A 220 7.52 -10.58 12.27
CA LEU A 220 7.59 -11.76 11.40
C LEU A 220 8.04 -13.00 12.17
N GLY A 221 9.00 -12.87 13.09
CA GLY A 221 9.51 -14.00 13.90
C GLY A 221 8.57 -14.49 15.00
N ARG A 222 7.52 -13.73 15.34
CA ARG A 222 6.53 -14.09 16.37
C ARG A 222 5.30 -14.83 15.84
N GLN A 223 5.23 -15.06 14.53
CA GLN A 223 4.10 -15.71 13.89
C GLN A 223 4.58 -16.78 12.91
N ASP A 224 3.78 -17.83 12.74
CA ASP A 224 4.05 -18.84 11.73
C ASP A 224 3.61 -18.33 10.34
N GLY A 225 4.44 -18.58 9.33
CA GLY A 225 4.13 -18.28 7.94
C GLY A 225 5.12 -17.35 7.26
N ASN A 226 4.88 -17.11 5.98
CA ASN A 226 5.80 -16.36 5.10
C ASN A 226 5.34 -14.92 4.86
N TYR A 227 4.23 -14.49 5.46
CA TYR A 227 3.58 -13.20 5.20
C TYR A 227 3.43 -12.37 6.48
N ALA A 228 3.15 -11.08 6.33
CA ALA A 228 3.19 -10.08 7.39
C ALA A 228 2.18 -10.31 8.51
N ALA A 229 1.11 -11.07 8.25
CA ALA A 229 0.06 -11.40 9.22
C ALA A 229 -0.20 -12.91 9.37
N GLY A 230 0.70 -13.76 8.85
CA GLY A 230 0.58 -15.22 9.00
C GLY A 230 1.00 -16.01 7.76
N ALA A 231 0.28 -17.10 7.49
CA ALA A 231 0.63 -18.07 6.44
C ALA A 231 0.18 -17.69 5.02
N ASP A 232 -0.82 -16.83 4.87
CA ASP A 232 -1.38 -16.40 3.59
C ASP A 232 -1.08 -14.92 3.33
N LEU A 233 -1.03 -14.52 2.04
CA LEU A 233 -0.92 -13.11 1.65
C LEU A 233 -2.17 -12.36 2.09
N THR A 234 -2.00 -11.19 2.70
CA THR A 234 -3.11 -10.33 3.16
C THR A 234 -2.98 -8.90 2.63
N ILE A 235 -4.03 -8.09 2.83
CA ILE A 235 -3.95 -6.65 2.53
C ILE A 235 -2.84 -5.93 3.31
N ALA A 236 -2.32 -6.49 4.41
CA ALA A 236 -1.21 -5.89 5.16
C ALA A 236 0.14 -6.00 4.43
N ASP A 237 0.31 -7.05 3.62
CA ASP A 237 1.57 -7.29 2.92
C ASP A 237 1.83 -6.24 1.84
N LEU A 238 0.81 -5.80 1.11
CA LEU A 238 0.93 -4.89 -0.01
C LEU A 238 1.55 -3.53 0.36
N PRO A 239 1.04 -2.78 1.36
CA PRO A 239 1.62 -1.52 1.76
C PRO A 239 3.01 -1.71 2.40
N LEU A 240 3.22 -2.74 3.21
CA LEU A 240 4.55 -3.04 3.75
C LEU A 240 5.55 -3.31 2.62
N PHE A 241 5.15 -4.06 1.58
CA PHE A 241 6.00 -4.43 0.45
C PHE A 241 6.47 -3.20 -0.30
N VAL A 242 5.57 -2.29 -0.66
CA VAL A 242 5.94 -1.03 -1.33
C VAL A 242 6.72 -0.08 -0.42
N GLY A 243 6.56 -0.19 0.91
CA GLY A 243 7.41 0.49 1.88
C GLY A 243 8.85 -0.04 1.88
N THR A 244 9.05 -1.36 1.84
CA THR A 244 10.36 -1.99 1.71
C THR A 244 10.98 -1.76 0.33
N LEU A 245 10.16 -1.67 -0.72
CA LEU A 245 10.59 -1.34 -2.07
C LEU A 245 11.32 0.01 -2.14
N LEU A 246 10.93 1.00 -1.34
CA LEU A 246 11.68 2.27 -1.24
C LEU A 246 13.14 2.05 -0.86
N LEU A 247 13.44 1.10 0.03
CA LEU A 247 14.82 0.78 0.39
C LEU A 247 15.60 0.16 -0.79
N GLN A 248 14.90 -0.53 -1.70
CA GLN A 248 15.51 -1.06 -2.93
C GLN A 248 15.88 0.05 -3.93
N VAL A 249 15.24 1.21 -3.87
CA VAL A 249 15.56 2.37 -4.74
C VAL A 249 17.02 2.79 -4.57
N ILE A 250 17.51 2.75 -3.34
CA ILE A 250 18.87 3.18 -2.95
C ILE A 250 19.81 1.98 -2.69
N ASP A 251 19.43 0.78 -3.13
CA ASP A 251 20.17 -0.46 -2.93
C ASP A 251 20.57 -0.70 -1.45
N PHE A 252 19.66 -0.36 -0.52
CA PHE A 252 19.87 -0.54 0.92
C PHE A 252 20.06 -2.01 1.28
N ASP A 253 21.06 -2.30 2.11
CA ASP A 253 21.36 -3.67 2.52
C ASP A 253 20.36 -4.20 3.56
N LEU A 254 19.55 -5.19 3.15
CA LEU A 254 18.62 -5.91 4.02
C LEU A 254 19.23 -7.16 4.65
N SER A 255 20.52 -7.46 4.44
CA SER A 255 21.19 -8.62 5.04
C SER A 255 21.08 -8.72 6.58
N PRO A 256 21.03 -7.61 7.36
CA PRO A 256 20.81 -7.69 8.81
C PRO A 256 19.39 -8.09 9.21
N TYR A 257 18.45 -8.11 8.26
CA TYR A 257 17.03 -8.39 8.47
C TYR A 257 16.58 -9.61 7.65
N PRO A 258 17.14 -10.81 7.89
CA PRO A 258 16.85 -12.01 7.09
C PRO A 258 15.36 -12.38 7.02
N GLY A 259 14.58 -12.11 8.08
CA GLY A 259 13.13 -12.32 8.07
C GLY A 259 12.44 -11.42 7.05
N VAL A 260 12.77 -10.13 7.05
CA VAL A 260 12.24 -9.15 6.09
C VAL A 260 12.68 -9.48 4.67
N LYS A 261 13.96 -9.83 4.47
CA LYS A 261 14.49 -10.23 3.16
C LYS A 261 13.77 -11.45 2.59
N SER A 262 13.51 -12.47 3.42
CA SER A 262 12.82 -13.69 3.02
C SER A 262 11.35 -13.43 2.71
N TRP A 263 10.66 -12.65 3.55
CA TRP A 263 9.28 -12.21 3.32
C TRP A 263 9.14 -11.43 2.01
N TYR A 264 10.04 -10.48 1.74
CA TYR A 264 10.02 -9.69 0.51
C TYR A 264 10.18 -10.60 -0.73
N ALA A 265 11.14 -11.53 -0.69
CA ALA A 265 11.34 -12.51 -1.76
C ALA A 265 10.15 -13.47 -1.95
N ALA A 266 9.45 -13.83 -0.87
CA ALA A 266 8.24 -14.67 -0.93
C ALA A 266 7.13 -13.98 -1.73
N ILE A 267 6.96 -12.66 -1.59
CA ILE A 267 5.99 -11.90 -2.39
C ILE A 267 6.44 -11.82 -3.86
N GLN A 268 7.71 -11.52 -4.12
CA GLN A 268 8.24 -11.43 -5.49
C GLN A 268 8.07 -12.74 -6.28
N SER A 269 8.36 -13.88 -5.64
CA SER A 269 8.31 -15.20 -6.27
C SER A 269 6.91 -15.83 -6.25
N GLY A 270 6.14 -15.62 -5.18
CA GLY A 270 4.80 -16.17 -5.02
C GLY A 270 3.71 -15.41 -5.78
N HIS A 271 3.92 -14.10 -6.02
CA HIS A 271 2.95 -13.21 -6.67
C HIS A 271 3.64 -12.31 -7.72
N PRO A 272 4.23 -12.91 -8.78
CA PRO A 272 5.00 -12.17 -9.78
C PRO A 272 4.16 -11.15 -10.56
N ASP A 273 2.86 -11.39 -10.70
CA ASP A 273 1.88 -10.47 -11.27
C ASP A 273 1.72 -9.19 -10.44
N LEU A 274 1.66 -9.32 -9.11
CA LEU A 274 1.63 -8.18 -8.20
C LEU A 274 2.97 -7.46 -8.16
N TYR A 275 4.08 -8.22 -8.12
CA TYR A 275 5.42 -7.65 -8.14
C TYR A 275 5.68 -6.84 -9.43
N ALA A 276 5.19 -7.29 -10.59
CA ALA A 276 5.35 -6.56 -11.86
C ALA A 276 4.73 -5.14 -11.83
N ILE A 277 3.68 -4.92 -11.03
CA ILE A 277 3.10 -3.58 -10.82
C ILE A 277 4.09 -2.72 -10.02
N ALA A 278 4.59 -3.26 -8.91
CA ALA A 278 5.51 -2.57 -8.03
C ALA A 278 6.88 -2.31 -8.69
N GLU A 279 7.38 -3.25 -9.49
CA GLU A 279 8.67 -3.16 -10.20
C GLU A 279 8.72 -1.97 -11.17
N LYS A 280 7.61 -1.64 -11.83
CA LYS A 280 7.52 -0.45 -12.69
C LYS A 280 7.75 0.83 -11.88
N GLY A 281 7.07 0.95 -10.74
CA GLY A 281 7.27 2.09 -9.84
C GLY A 281 8.68 2.14 -9.23
N LEU A 282 9.26 0.99 -8.90
CA LEU A 282 10.67 0.90 -8.48
C LEU A 282 11.62 1.45 -9.55
N ALA A 283 11.41 1.08 -10.82
CA ALA A 283 12.25 1.56 -11.91
C ALA A 283 12.18 3.08 -12.09
N GLU A 284 10.99 3.67 -11.96
CA GLU A 284 10.78 5.13 -12.00
C GLU A 284 11.47 5.83 -10.82
N LEU A 285 11.30 5.32 -9.60
CA LEU A 285 11.97 5.89 -8.42
C LEU A 285 13.50 5.77 -8.48
N LYS A 286 14.04 4.67 -9.03
CA LYS A 286 15.48 4.52 -9.27
C LYS A 286 16.01 5.52 -10.29
N GLU A 287 15.18 5.89 -11.26
CA GLU A 287 15.53 6.95 -12.21
C GLU A 287 15.53 8.31 -11.50
N PHE A 288 14.55 8.60 -10.64
CA PHE A 288 14.51 9.84 -9.86
C PHE A 288 15.63 9.96 -8.84
N GLU A 289 16.10 8.87 -8.24
CA GLU A 289 17.31 8.91 -7.39
C GLU A 289 18.55 9.38 -8.17
N LYS A 290 18.66 9.01 -9.44
CA LYS A 290 19.79 9.42 -10.31
C LYS A 290 19.57 10.81 -10.91
N ASN A 291 18.32 11.11 -11.25
CA ASN A 291 17.88 12.29 -11.96
C ASN A 291 16.65 12.89 -11.24
N PRO A 292 16.87 13.61 -10.12
CA PRO A 292 15.77 14.15 -9.31
C PRO A 292 14.80 15.00 -10.15
N PRO A 293 13.48 14.87 -9.93
CA PRO A 293 12.49 15.63 -10.67
C PRO A 293 12.56 17.12 -10.31
N ASP A 294 12.37 18.00 -11.29
CA ASP A 294 12.23 19.44 -11.04
C ASP A 294 10.85 19.74 -10.44
N LEU A 295 10.82 19.93 -9.12
CA LEU A 295 9.61 20.30 -8.39
C LEU A 295 9.53 21.81 -8.09
N SER A 296 10.34 22.65 -8.75
CA SER A 296 10.39 24.10 -8.49
C SER A 296 9.06 24.83 -8.68
N GLN A 297 8.16 24.26 -9.48
CA GLN A 297 6.83 24.80 -9.75
C GLN A 297 5.78 24.36 -8.72
N ILE A 298 6.07 23.37 -7.88
CA ILE A 298 5.17 22.88 -6.85
C ILE A 298 5.43 23.66 -5.56
N SER A 299 4.46 24.48 -5.15
CA SER A 299 4.46 25.04 -3.79
C SER A 299 4.00 23.96 -2.81
N HIS A 300 4.96 23.27 -2.20
CA HIS A 300 4.70 22.24 -1.20
C HIS A 300 5.14 22.71 0.20
N PRO A 301 4.31 22.58 1.25
CA PRO A 301 4.61 23.11 2.59
C PRO A 301 5.88 22.53 3.24
N ILE A 302 6.34 21.37 2.76
CA ILE A 302 7.57 20.71 3.22
C ILE A 302 8.72 20.81 2.21
N HIS A 303 8.67 21.67 1.18
CA HIS A 303 9.85 21.85 0.32
C HIS A 303 10.91 22.65 1.10
N PRO A 304 12.14 22.15 1.32
CA PRO A 304 13.12 22.80 2.19
C PRO A 304 13.58 24.16 1.65
N THR A 305 13.37 24.42 0.37
CA THR A 305 13.67 25.70 -0.30
C THR A 305 12.43 26.50 -0.73
N ASP A 306 11.26 26.29 -0.12
CA ASP A 306 10.10 27.18 -0.35
C ASP A 306 10.42 28.59 0.18
N ARG A 307 11.04 29.39 -0.69
CA ARG A 307 11.48 30.77 -0.44
C ARG A 307 10.31 31.71 -0.13
N LYS A 308 9.05 31.30 -0.34
CA LYS A 308 7.88 32.11 -0.02
C LYS A 308 7.49 32.06 1.47
N LYS A 309 8.15 31.23 2.30
CA LYS A 309 7.85 31.10 3.73
C LYS A 309 9.06 31.10 4.67
N GLN A 310 10.28 31.29 4.17
CA GLN A 310 11.41 31.53 5.07
C GLN A 310 11.30 32.98 5.58
N PRO A 311 11.21 33.22 6.91
CA PRO A 311 11.40 34.57 7.42
C PRO A 311 12.80 35.05 7.00
N ASP A 312 12.88 36.27 6.48
CA ASP A 312 14.13 36.87 6.02
C ASP A 312 15.21 36.73 7.10
N PRO A 313 16.41 36.22 6.77
CA PRO A 313 17.48 36.08 7.74
C PRO A 313 18.21 37.40 7.93
N GLU A 314 17.51 38.48 8.33
CA GLU A 314 18.14 39.71 8.82
C GLU A 314 17.11 40.67 9.43
N VAL A 315 16.82 40.50 10.73
CA VAL A 315 16.99 41.55 11.77
C VAL A 315 17.10 40.80 13.10
N THR A 316 18.33 40.55 13.53
CA THR A 316 18.60 40.21 14.94
C THR A 316 18.39 41.48 15.76
N ASP A 317 17.17 41.73 16.21
CA ASP A 317 17.00 42.49 17.43
C ASP A 317 17.29 41.53 18.59
N LYS A 318 18.25 41.94 19.43
CA LYS A 318 18.59 41.23 20.66
C LYS A 318 17.30 40.92 21.43
N PRO A 319 17.12 39.71 21.98
CA PRO A 319 15.99 39.49 22.87
C PRO A 319 16.18 40.39 24.08
N GLU A 320 15.28 41.36 24.23
CA GLU A 320 15.09 42.06 25.48
C GLU A 320 14.73 40.99 26.53
N VAL A 321 15.59 40.85 27.54
CA VAL A 321 15.39 39.90 28.62
C VAL A 321 14.19 40.38 29.41
N THR A 322 13.00 39.90 29.07
CA THR A 322 11.85 40.01 29.96
C THR A 322 12.13 39.04 31.09
N GLU A 323 12.49 39.55 32.27
CA GLU A 323 12.59 38.75 33.48
C GLU A 323 11.29 37.96 33.66
N MET A 324 11.37 36.64 33.50
CA MET A 324 10.29 35.75 33.90
C MET A 324 10.08 35.93 35.40
N MET A 325 8.89 36.40 35.78
CA MET A 325 8.43 36.31 37.16
C MET A 325 8.67 34.88 37.67
N PRO A 326 9.29 34.70 38.85
CA PRO A 326 9.43 33.38 39.43
C PRO A 326 8.05 32.77 39.67
N PRO A 327 7.89 31.44 39.49
CA PRO A 327 6.62 30.77 39.74
C PRO A 327 6.20 31.01 41.20
N PRO A 328 4.89 31.17 41.48
CA PRO A 328 4.42 31.28 42.85
C PRO A 328 4.83 30.04 43.64
N GLN A 329 5.44 30.26 44.80
CA GLN A 329 5.78 29.20 45.75
C GLN A 329 4.49 28.46 46.16
N PRO A 330 4.51 27.13 46.29
CA PRO A 330 3.32 26.40 46.73
C PRO A 330 2.96 26.83 48.16
N GLU A 331 1.71 27.29 48.35
CA GLU A 331 1.16 27.49 49.70
C GLU A 331 1.17 26.15 50.44
N VAL A 332 1.86 26.12 51.58
CA VAL A 332 1.78 25.02 52.54
C VAL A 332 0.39 25.08 53.16
N VAL A 333 -0.51 24.25 52.65
CA VAL A 333 -1.77 23.98 53.34
C VAL A 333 -1.46 23.01 54.48
N GLU A 334 -1.49 23.50 55.72
CA GLU A 334 -1.43 22.64 56.90
C GLU A 334 -2.60 21.64 56.85
N ALA A 335 -2.27 20.36 56.75
CA ALA A 335 -3.25 19.29 56.81
C ALA A 335 -3.89 19.26 58.21
N THR A 336 -5.18 19.56 58.28
CA THR A 336 -5.99 19.23 59.46
C THR A 336 -6.19 17.71 59.49
N PRO A 337 -5.96 17.04 60.63
CA PRO A 337 -6.10 15.59 60.70
C PRO A 337 -7.58 15.21 60.59
N VAL A 338 -7.93 14.44 59.56
CA VAL A 338 -9.22 13.78 59.44
C VAL A 338 -9.22 12.56 60.37
N VAL A 339 -10.01 12.62 61.43
CA VAL A 339 -10.32 11.46 62.28
C VAL A 339 -11.25 10.54 61.50
N VAL A 340 -10.76 9.40 61.06
CA VAL A 340 -11.56 8.33 60.45
C VAL A 340 -12.23 7.53 61.57
N GLN A 341 -13.57 7.57 61.64
CA GLN A 341 -14.32 6.60 62.44
C GLN A 341 -14.36 5.26 61.70
N PRO A 342 -14.18 4.11 62.38
CA PRO A 342 -14.29 2.81 61.74
C PRO A 342 -15.75 2.51 61.37
N ALA A 343 -15.97 2.03 60.15
CA ALA A 343 -17.26 1.56 59.68
C ALA A 343 -17.61 0.22 60.33
N GLU A 344 -18.80 0.14 60.94
CA GLU A 344 -19.40 -1.12 61.38
C GLU A 344 -19.82 -1.94 60.16
N ILE A 345 -19.39 -3.20 60.11
CA ILE A 345 -19.79 -4.19 59.13
C ILE A 345 -21.04 -4.89 59.69
N GLU A 346 -22.22 -4.61 59.13
CA GLU A 346 -23.40 -5.45 59.39
C GLU A 346 -23.33 -6.73 58.55
N PRO A 347 -23.52 -7.93 59.13
CA PRO A 347 -23.60 -9.16 58.36
C PRO A 347 -24.98 -9.29 57.71
N SER A 348 -25.01 -9.32 56.37
CA SER A 348 -26.19 -9.69 55.59
C SER A 348 -26.49 -11.19 55.76
N SER A 349 -27.60 -11.53 56.40
CA SER A 349 -28.15 -12.88 56.46
C SER A 349 -28.89 -13.21 55.16
N GLU A 350 -28.23 -13.85 54.20
CA GLU A 350 -28.92 -14.57 53.13
C GLU A 350 -29.34 -15.95 53.65
N THR A 351 -30.65 -16.16 53.73
CA THR A 351 -31.28 -17.43 54.09
C THR A 351 -31.43 -18.25 52.81
N ILE A 352 -30.82 -19.42 52.76
CA ILE A 352 -30.98 -20.39 51.68
C ILE A 352 -32.33 -21.09 51.87
N GLU A 353 -33.29 -20.90 50.96
CA GLU A 353 -34.52 -21.69 50.90
C GLU A 353 -34.24 -23.09 50.33
N PRO A 354 -34.82 -24.18 50.90
CA PRO A 354 -34.73 -25.51 50.31
C PRO A 354 -35.75 -25.71 49.17
N ALA A 355 -35.36 -26.50 48.18
CA ALA A 355 -36.18 -26.87 47.03
C ALA A 355 -37.45 -27.66 47.43
N PRO A 356 -38.59 -27.48 46.73
CA PRO A 356 -39.81 -28.25 46.98
C PRO A 356 -39.71 -29.68 46.42
N GLU A 357 -40.37 -30.61 47.13
CA GLU A 357 -40.37 -32.08 46.97
C GLU A 357 -40.73 -32.63 45.58
#